data_AF-A0AAV2WKP6-F1
#
_entry.id   AF-A0AAV2WKP6-F1
#
_cell.length_a   1.000
_cell.length_b   1.000
_cell.length_c   1.000
_cell.angle_alpha   90.00
_cell.angle_beta   90.00
_cell.angle_gamma   90.00
#
_symmetry.space_group_name_H-M   'P 1'
#
loop_
_entity.id
_entity.type
_entity.pdbx_description
1 polymer ?
#
loop_
_entity_poly.entity_id
_entity_poly.type
_entity_poly.pdbx_seq_one_letter_code
_entity_poly.pdbx_strand_id
1 'polypeptide(L)'
;MRRIGGIPLLTKQALSAVTSVAALLLSGCADQPDRGTAAQSPAPAPISTSAMPFQPPAAALPAPEALTEVLGKLADPSIPGAQKVPLVQFATPEDAAALDRFAKATVDAGLAPLSFQAADLTWADGTGAGVRDPASGDAGDVVATVTVAPANPIPGAAPFTFPMQFTLHDGAWQLTRDTADQLLELQAQNPLPPAPPTPPR
;
A
#
# COMPACT_ATOMS: atom_id res chain seq x y z
N MET A 1 66.45 17.02 6.21
CA MET A 1 65.88 17.74 7.37
C MET A 1 64.43 17.26 7.50
N ARG A 2 64.08 16.33 8.42
CA ARG A 2 63.64 16.57 9.82
C ARG A 2 62.48 17.61 9.87
N ARG A 3 61.30 17.43 10.47
CA ARG A 3 60.70 16.47 11.44
C ARG A 3 59.16 16.75 11.49
N ILE A 4 58.27 15.74 11.53
CA ILE A 4 57.55 15.14 12.70
C ILE A 4 56.28 15.87 13.18
N GLY A 5 55.21 15.07 13.34
CA GLY A 5 54.22 15.14 14.43
C GLY A 5 52.77 15.12 13.92
N GLY A 6 51.99 14.03 13.99
CA GLY A 6 51.57 13.27 15.19
C GLY A 6 50.17 13.78 15.59
N ILE A 7 49.11 12.97 15.74
CA ILE A 7 48.91 11.97 16.79
C ILE A 7 47.82 10.94 16.35
N PRO A 8 47.99 9.65 16.69
CA PRO A 8 46.99 8.58 16.60
C PRO A 8 46.20 8.40 17.91
N LEU A 9 44.97 7.88 17.82
CA LEU A 9 44.19 7.33 18.95
C LEU A 9 43.43 6.13 18.38
N LEU A 10 43.90 4.88 18.50
CA LEU A 10 44.10 4.04 19.69
C LEU A 10 42.77 3.70 20.41
N THR A 11 42.19 2.58 19.96
CA THR A 11 41.82 1.42 20.79
C THR A 11 40.69 1.59 21.80
N LYS A 12 39.61 0.82 21.60
CA LYS A 12 39.26 -0.29 22.51
C LYS A 12 38.10 -1.13 21.98
N GLN A 13 38.39 -2.42 21.86
CA GLN A 13 37.46 -3.54 21.88
C GLN A 13 36.46 -3.40 23.04
N ALA A 14 35.18 -3.67 22.77
CA ALA A 14 34.25 -4.15 23.78
C ALA A 14 33.57 -5.41 23.24
N LEU A 15 33.98 -6.55 23.82
CA LEU A 15 33.30 -7.82 23.73
C LEU A 15 31.86 -7.66 24.27
N SER A 16 30.88 -8.25 23.60
CA SER A 16 29.72 -8.79 24.30
C SER A 16 29.19 -10.01 23.58
N ALA A 17 29.43 -11.14 24.25
CA ALA A 17 28.90 -12.44 23.95
C ALA A 17 27.41 -12.50 24.31
N VAL A 18 26.59 -13.05 23.42
CA VAL A 18 25.28 -13.60 23.77
C VAL A 18 25.26 -15.05 23.31
N THR A 19 25.32 -15.91 24.31
CA THR A 19 25.15 -17.36 24.24
C THR A 19 23.75 -17.69 23.75
N SER A 20 23.66 -18.28 22.56
CA SER A 20 22.44 -18.95 22.11
C SER A 20 22.35 -20.31 22.79
N VAL A 21 21.53 -20.42 23.84
CA VAL A 21 21.08 -21.72 24.37
C VAL A 21 19.86 -22.14 23.58
N ALA A 22 20.08 -23.09 22.65
CA ALA A 22 19.02 -23.94 22.14
C ALA A 22 19.00 -25.22 22.99
N ALA A 23 17.92 -25.42 23.73
CA ALA A 23 17.53 -26.72 24.26
C ALA A 23 16.01 -26.83 24.16
N LEU A 24 15.57 -27.56 23.13
CA LEU A 24 14.33 -28.33 23.16
C LEU A 24 14.44 -29.43 24.24
N LEU A 25 13.36 -30.20 24.45
CA LEU A 25 13.17 -31.29 25.43
C LEU A 25 12.43 -30.78 26.70
N LEU A 26 11.33 -31.34 27.21
CA LEU A 26 10.71 -32.66 27.09
C LEU A 26 9.20 -32.60 27.42
N SER A 27 8.50 -33.61 26.88
CA SER A 27 7.21 -34.17 27.31
C SER A 27 6.74 -33.81 28.72
N GLY A 28 5.55 -33.21 28.80
CA GLY A 28 4.69 -33.35 29.97
C GLY A 28 4.13 -34.77 30.00
N CYS A 29 4.69 -35.63 30.85
CA CYS A 29 4.09 -36.90 31.24
C CYS A 29 3.66 -36.74 32.70
N ALA A 30 2.41 -36.35 32.92
CA ALA A 30 1.81 -36.40 34.25
C ALA A 30 1.25 -37.81 34.46
N ASP A 31 1.94 -38.63 35.24
CA ASP A 31 1.35 -39.80 35.86
C ASP A 31 0.69 -39.37 37.17
N GLN A 32 -0.61 -39.64 37.27
CA GLN A 32 -1.43 -39.37 38.44
C GLN A 32 -1.71 -40.69 39.15
N PRO A 33 -1.41 -40.76 40.45
CA PRO A 33 -2.30 -41.48 41.33
C PRO A 33 -2.51 -40.73 42.64
N ASP A 34 -3.73 -40.27 42.88
CA ASP A 34 -4.38 -40.59 44.15
C ASP A 34 -5.90 -40.67 43.95
N ARG A 35 -6.46 -41.80 44.36
CA ARG A 35 -7.88 -42.10 44.35
C ARG A 35 -8.38 -41.81 45.77
N GLY A 36 -9.03 -40.67 45.96
CA GLY A 36 -9.73 -40.31 47.19
C GLY A 36 -11.19 -39.93 46.91
N THR A 37 -12.09 -40.88 47.16
CA THR A 37 -13.56 -40.75 47.13
C THR A 37 -14.11 -39.60 47.99
N ALA A 38 -15.03 -38.78 47.45
CA ALA A 38 -16.24 -38.33 48.16
C ALA A 38 -17.24 -37.53 47.26
N ALA A 39 -18.41 -38.14 47.04
CA ALA A 39 -19.77 -37.59 46.99
C ALA A 39 -20.13 -36.21 46.35
N GLN A 40 -20.96 -36.31 45.30
CA GLN A 40 -22.27 -35.64 45.07
C GLN A 40 -22.41 -34.09 45.08
N SER A 41 -22.67 -33.52 43.89
CA SER A 41 -23.83 -32.62 43.60
C SER A 41 -23.84 -32.21 42.11
N PRO A 42 -25.01 -32.10 41.44
CA PRO A 42 -25.09 -31.56 40.09
C PRO A 42 -25.14 -30.03 40.14
N ALA A 43 -24.07 -29.37 39.71
CA ALA A 43 -24.04 -27.94 39.44
C ALA A 43 -23.93 -27.72 37.91
N PRO A 44 -24.68 -26.76 37.33
CA PRO A 44 -24.70 -26.54 35.89
C PRO A 44 -23.32 -26.10 35.39
N ALA A 45 -22.88 -26.66 34.27
CA ALA A 45 -21.63 -26.28 33.62
C ALA A 45 -21.67 -24.79 33.23
N PRO A 46 -20.68 -23.96 33.58
CA PRO A 46 -20.48 -22.73 32.86
C PRO A 46 -20.02 -23.10 31.46
N ILE A 47 -20.83 -22.75 30.46
CA ILE A 47 -20.38 -22.60 29.09
C ILE A 47 -19.26 -21.56 29.08
N SER A 48 -18.01 -22.00 29.07
CA SER A 48 -16.90 -21.12 28.72
C SER A 48 -17.00 -20.83 27.22
N THR A 49 -17.87 -19.89 26.85
CA THR A 49 -17.70 -19.15 25.60
C THR A 49 -16.41 -18.37 25.78
N SER A 50 -15.29 -18.92 25.31
CA SER A 50 -14.09 -18.14 25.05
C SER A 50 -14.48 -17.07 24.03
N ALA A 51 -14.86 -15.89 24.53
CA ALA A 51 -14.83 -14.68 23.74
C ALA A 51 -13.37 -14.47 23.37
N MET A 52 -13.00 -14.86 22.15
CA MET A 52 -11.79 -14.35 21.53
C MET A 52 -11.90 -12.83 21.62
N PRO A 53 -10.90 -12.11 22.19
CA PRO A 53 -10.91 -10.66 22.07
C PRO A 53 -10.94 -10.34 20.57
N PHE A 54 -11.91 -9.53 20.15
CA PHE A 54 -11.90 -8.90 18.84
C PHE A 54 -10.62 -8.05 18.79
N GLN A 55 -9.55 -8.61 18.26
CA GLN A 55 -8.37 -7.83 17.97
C GLN A 55 -8.76 -6.97 16.77
N PRO A 56 -8.72 -5.62 16.87
CA PRO A 56 -8.85 -4.79 15.68
C PRO A 56 -7.83 -5.28 14.66
N PRO A 57 -8.21 -5.47 13.38
CA PRO A 57 -7.28 -5.99 12.39
C PRO A 57 -6.04 -5.09 12.40
N ALA A 58 -4.88 -5.69 12.72
CA ALA A 58 -3.58 -5.07 12.46
C ALA A 58 -3.64 -4.54 11.03
N ALA A 59 -3.33 -3.26 10.81
CA ALA A 59 -3.69 -2.49 9.61
C ALA A 59 -3.36 -3.25 8.33
N ALA A 60 -4.31 -4.05 7.84
CA ALA A 60 -4.08 -4.95 6.72
C ALA A 60 -3.76 -4.10 5.49
N LEU A 61 -2.98 -4.66 4.55
CA LEU A 61 -2.83 -4.02 3.25
C LEU A 61 -4.22 -3.70 2.67
N PRO A 62 -4.39 -2.55 2.01
CA PRO A 62 -5.67 -2.21 1.42
C PRO A 62 -6.07 -3.26 0.39
N ALA A 63 -7.37 -3.41 0.19
CA ALA A 63 -7.89 -4.17 -0.93
C ALA A 63 -7.41 -3.52 -2.25
N PRO A 64 -6.94 -4.29 -3.25
CA PRO A 64 -6.54 -3.73 -4.55
C PRO A 64 -7.61 -2.84 -5.17
N GLU A 65 -8.89 -3.17 -4.96
CA GLU A 65 -10.05 -2.43 -5.42
C GLU A 65 -10.10 -1.01 -4.85
N ALA A 66 -9.65 -0.82 -3.60
CA ALA A 66 -9.62 0.51 -3.00
C ALA A 66 -8.64 1.44 -3.75
N LEU A 67 -7.54 0.90 -4.27
CA LEU A 67 -6.55 1.66 -5.04
C LEU A 67 -7.01 1.87 -6.49
N THR A 68 -7.59 0.85 -7.13
CA THR A 68 -8.11 0.98 -8.49
C THR A 68 -9.33 1.91 -8.56
N GLU A 69 -10.12 2.04 -7.49
CA GLU A 69 -11.20 3.03 -7.39
C GLU A 69 -10.68 4.47 -7.41
N VAL A 70 -9.54 4.75 -6.75
CA VAL A 70 -8.88 6.08 -6.82
C VAL A 70 -8.50 6.40 -8.26
N LEU A 71 -7.87 5.45 -8.94
CA LEU A 71 -7.44 5.60 -10.33
C LEU A 71 -8.62 5.70 -11.30
N GLY A 72 -9.65 4.89 -11.10
CA GLY A 72 -10.89 4.92 -11.87
C GLY A 72 -11.54 6.29 -11.79
N LYS A 73 -11.66 6.85 -10.59
CA LYS A 73 -12.21 8.21 -10.39
C LYS A 73 -11.34 9.30 -11.02
N LEU A 74 -10.02 9.16 -10.98
CA LEU A 74 -9.11 10.10 -11.65
C LEU A 74 -9.29 10.09 -13.18
N ALA A 75 -9.45 8.90 -13.76
CA ALA A 75 -9.63 8.71 -15.19
C ALA A 75 -11.06 8.95 -15.69
N ASP A 76 -12.06 8.98 -14.81
CA ASP A 76 -13.46 9.15 -15.19
C ASP A 76 -13.74 10.58 -15.68
N PRO A 77 -14.17 10.80 -16.93
CA PRO A 77 -14.49 12.12 -17.47
C PRO A 77 -15.79 12.73 -16.91
N SER A 78 -16.64 11.91 -16.29
CA SER A 78 -17.91 12.32 -15.67
C SER A 78 -17.69 12.95 -14.29
N ILE A 79 -16.53 12.72 -13.66
CA ILE A 79 -16.17 13.29 -12.37
C ILE A 79 -15.50 14.65 -12.62
N PRO A 80 -16.03 15.76 -12.07
CA PRO A 80 -15.42 17.07 -12.21
C PRO A 80 -14.04 17.12 -11.54
N GLY A 81 -13.10 17.88 -12.12
CA GLY A 81 -11.75 18.04 -11.57
C GLY A 81 -11.70 18.42 -10.08
N ALA A 82 -12.63 19.23 -9.59
CA ALA A 82 -12.72 19.59 -8.17
C ALA A 82 -12.93 18.39 -7.24
N GLN A 83 -13.63 17.34 -7.71
CA GLN A 83 -13.82 16.09 -6.97
C GLN A 83 -12.61 15.14 -7.11
N LYS A 84 -11.70 15.41 -8.05
CA LYS A 84 -10.46 14.66 -8.25
C LYS A 84 -9.29 15.19 -7.43
N VAL A 85 -9.31 16.47 -7.05
CA VAL A 85 -8.30 17.08 -6.17
C VAL A 85 -7.99 16.24 -4.92
N PRO A 86 -8.97 15.78 -4.12
CA PRO A 86 -8.68 14.99 -2.91
C PRO A 86 -8.15 13.58 -3.20
N LEU A 87 -8.07 13.14 -4.46
CA LEU A 87 -7.55 11.83 -4.86
C LEU A 87 -6.04 11.87 -5.14
N VAL A 88 -5.44 13.06 -5.17
CA VAL A 88 -4.01 13.26 -5.40
C VAL A 88 -3.42 14.00 -4.21
N GLN A 89 -2.36 13.46 -3.65
CA GLN A 89 -1.65 14.04 -2.53
C GLN A 89 -1.18 15.46 -2.88
N PHE A 90 -1.45 16.40 -1.98
CA PHE A 90 -1.10 17.82 -2.11
C PHE A 90 -1.68 18.55 -3.34
N ALA A 91 -2.62 17.95 -4.07
CA ALA A 91 -3.30 18.67 -5.12
C ALA A 91 -4.14 19.81 -4.52
N THR A 92 -4.13 20.95 -5.21
CA THR A 92 -4.90 22.12 -4.81
C THR A 92 -6.08 22.33 -5.77
N PRO A 93 -7.00 23.25 -5.46
CA PRO A 93 -8.07 23.60 -6.38
C PRO A 93 -7.59 24.10 -7.75
N GLU A 94 -6.34 24.57 -7.86
CA GLU A 94 -5.75 25.03 -9.13
C GLU A 94 -5.44 23.86 -10.08
N ASP A 95 -5.18 22.66 -9.55
CA ASP A 95 -4.93 21.44 -10.31
C ASP A 95 -6.20 20.87 -10.94
N ALA A 96 -7.40 21.27 -10.48
CA ALA A 96 -8.68 20.70 -10.92
C ALA A 96 -8.84 20.75 -12.45
N ALA A 97 -8.47 21.87 -13.09
CA ALA A 97 -8.55 22.01 -14.54
C ALA A 97 -7.54 21.14 -15.30
N ALA A 98 -6.41 20.80 -14.69
CA ALA A 98 -5.43 19.87 -15.26
C ALA A 98 -5.93 18.42 -15.16
N LEU A 99 -6.50 18.04 -14.01
CA LEU A 99 -7.09 16.72 -13.77
C LEU A 99 -8.29 16.43 -14.70
N ASP A 100 -9.11 17.44 -14.98
CA ASP A 100 -10.19 17.35 -15.96
C ASP A 100 -9.65 17.12 -17.39
N ARG A 101 -8.65 17.90 -17.79
CA ARG A 101 -8.00 17.76 -19.09
C ARG A 101 -7.37 16.40 -19.30
N PHE A 102 -6.80 15.79 -18.26
CA PHE A 102 -6.26 14.43 -18.35
C PHE A 102 -7.34 13.41 -18.73
N ALA A 103 -8.46 13.37 -18.01
CA ALA A 103 -9.54 12.44 -18.31
C ALA A 103 -10.17 12.71 -19.69
N LYS A 104 -10.30 13.99 -20.07
CA LYS A 104 -10.75 14.35 -21.42
C LYS A 104 -9.78 13.88 -22.50
N ALA A 105 -8.47 14.01 -22.29
CA ALA A 105 -7.46 13.54 -23.23
C ALA A 105 -7.51 12.01 -23.37
N THR A 106 -7.78 11.27 -22.29
CA THR A 106 -7.99 9.82 -22.34
C THR A 106 -9.17 9.43 -23.23
N VAL A 107 -10.28 10.17 -23.15
CA VAL A 107 -11.46 9.97 -24.02
C VAL A 107 -11.13 10.31 -25.47
N ASP A 108 -10.48 11.46 -25.71
CA ASP A 108 -10.12 11.93 -27.05
C ASP A 108 -9.17 10.96 -27.77
N ALA A 109 -8.27 10.33 -27.01
CA ALA A 109 -7.37 9.28 -27.48
C ALA A 109 -8.08 7.94 -27.78
N GLY A 110 -9.37 7.82 -27.48
CA GLY A 110 -10.13 6.56 -27.62
C GLY A 110 -9.73 5.48 -26.61
N LEU A 111 -9.02 5.85 -25.53
CA LEU A 111 -8.56 4.91 -24.51
C LEU A 111 -9.60 4.68 -23.39
N ALA A 112 -10.64 5.53 -23.32
CA ALA A 112 -11.69 5.42 -22.33
C ALA A 112 -12.78 4.38 -22.72
N PRO A 113 -13.37 3.67 -21.73
CA PRO A 113 -13.00 3.67 -20.32
C PRO A 113 -11.71 2.89 -20.07
N LEU A 114 -10.88 3.35 -19.12
CA LEU A 114 -9.70 2.63 -18.68
C LEU A 114 -10.07 1.56 -17.66
N SER A 115 -9.36 0.43 -17.72
CA SER A 115 -9.38 -0.63 -16.73
C SER A 115 -8.06 -0.62 -15.96
N PHE A 116 -8.15 -0.72 -14.64
CA PHE A 116 -7.03 -0.68 -13.72
C PHE A 116 -6.99 -1.98 -12.92
N GLN A 117 -5.82 -2.61 -12.88
CA GLN A 117 -5.57 -3.78 -12.06
C GLN A 117 -4.38 -3.50 -11.15
N ALA A 118 -4.58 -3.56 -9.83
CA ALA A 118 -3.51 -3.42 -8.86
C ALA A 118 -3.09 -4.82 -8.36
N ALA A 119 -1.79 -5.08 -8.35
CA ALA A 119 -1.18 -6.31 -7.87
C ALA A 119 0.11 -5.99 -7.13
N ASP A 120 0.67 -7.00 -6.44
CA ASP A 120 1.94 -6.89 -5.73
C ASP A 120 1.95 -5.72 -4.72
N LEU A 121 0.89 -5.62 -3.92
CA LEU A 121 0.74 -4.56 -2.92
C LEU A 121 1.71 -4.81 -1.77
N THR A 122 2.48 -3.78 -1.42
CA THR A 122 3.40 -3.79 -0.28
C THR A 122 3.44 -2.42 0.40
N TRP A 123 3.76 -2.40 1.68
CA TRP A 123 4.00 -1.15 2.40
C TRP A 123 5.35 -0.55 1.98
N ALA A 124 5.40 0.74 1.69
CA ALA A 124 6.57 1.41 1.11
C ALA A 124 7.81 1.39 2.01
N ASP A 125 7.63 1.35 3.32
CA ASP A 125 8.67 1.28 4.35
C ASP A 125 9.11 -0.16 4.67
N GLY A 126 8.50 -1.17 4.06
CA GLY A 126 8.84 -2.58 4.24
C GLY A 126 8.48 -3.16 5.62
N THR A 127 7.90 -2.38 6.52
CA THR A 127 7.67 -2.78 7.93
C THR A 127 6.47 -3.71 8.12
N GLY A 128 5.66 -3.92 7.07
CA GLY A 128 4.46 -4.75 7.15
C GLY A 128 3.33 -4.13 7.98
N ALA A 129 2.11 -4.63 7.77
CA ALA A 129 0.86 -4.17 8.40
C ALA A 129 0.91 -4.12 9.96
N GLY A 130 1.76 -4.95 10.57
CA GLY A 130 1.72 -5.24 12.01
C GLY A 130 2.44 -4.26 12.92
N VAL A 131 3.20 -3.29 12.38
CA VAL A 131 4.05 -2.37 13.18
C VAL A 131 3.47 -0.95 13.22
N ARG A 132 2.31 -0.71 12.61
CA ARG A 132 1.69 0.61 12.55
C ARG A 132 0.57 0.76 13.56
N ASP A 133 0.53 1.93 14.18
CA ASP A 133 -0.53 2.33 15.10
C ASP A 133 -1.80 2.63 14.30
N PRO A 134 -2.91 1.89 14.52
CA PRO A 134 -4.16 2.15 13.79
C PRO A 134 -4.88 3.42 14.27
N ALA A 135 -4.46 4.04 15.39
CA ALA A 135 -5.06 5.25 15.93
C ALA A 135 -4.47 6.54 15.35
N SER A 136 -3.32 6.47 14.66
CA SER A 136 -2.70 7.64 14.02
C SER A 136 -3.41 8.10 12.74
N GLY A 137 -4.36 7.33 12.19
CA GLY A 137 -5.10 7.68 10.96
C GLY A 137 -4.28 7.61 9.66
N ASP A 138 -2.96 7.79 9.76
CA ASP A 138 -1.97 7.55 8.71
C ASP A 138 -1.50 6.08 8.79
N ALA A 139 -2.07 5.23 7.93
CA ALA A 139 -1.59 3.85 7.77
C ALA A 139 -0.29 3.78 6.94
N GLY A 140 0.23 4.92 6.46
CA GLY A 140 1.44 5.04 5.65
C GLY A 140 1.24 4.71 4.18
N ASP A 141 2.32 4.77 3.42
CA ASP A 141 2.29 4.60 1.97
C ASP A 141 2.32 3.12 1.55
N VAL A 142 1.57 2.81 0.49
CA VAL A 142 1.49 1.51 -0.18
C VAL A 142 2.00 1.66 -1.60
N VAL A 143 2.88 0.77 -2.01
CA VAL A 143 3.28 0.63 -3.41
C VAL A 143 2.50 -0.54 -4.00
N ALA A 144 1.93 -0.33 -5.18
CA ALA A 144 1.24 -1.37 -5.95
C ALA A 144 1.74 -1.35 -7.39
N THR A 145 1.93 -2.52 -7.97
CA THR A 145 2.13 -2.64 -9.42
C THR A 145 0.78 -2.52 -10.10
N VAL A 146 0.57 -1.44 -10.84
CA VAL A 146 -0.71 -1.16 -11.51
C VAL A 146 -0.59 -1.39 -13.00
N THR A 147 -1.47 -2.22 -13.55
CA THR A 147 -1.66 -2.39 -14.99
C THR A 147 -2.86 -1.57 -15.44
N VAL A 148 -2.64 -0.71 -16.44
CA VAL A 148 -3.62 0.15 -17.08
C VAL A 148 -3.84 -0.32 -18.50
N ALA A 149 -5.10 -0.55 -18.88
CA ALA A 149 -5.47 -0.93 -20.24
C ALA A 149 -6.79 -0.28 -20.65
N PRO A 150 -7.03 -0.01 -21.94
CA PRO A 150 -8.38 0.28 -22.42
C PRO A 150 -9.29 -0.90 -22.08
N ALA A 151 -10.47 -0.64 -21.54
CA ALA A 151 -11.45 -1.68 -21.22
C ALA A 151 -11.93 -2.41 -22.49
N ASN A 152 -11.95 -1.70 -23.62
CA ASN A 152 -12.17 -2.30 -24.93
C ASN A 152 -10.82 -2.47 -25.65
N PRO A 153 -10.43 -3.70 -26.04
CA PRO A 153 -9.12 -3.94 -26.65
C PRO A 153 -8.97 -3.19 -27.97
N ILE A 154 -7.91 -2.40 -28.09
CA ILE A 154 -7.55 -1.66 -29.31
C ILE A 154 -6.39 -2.42 -29.97
N PRO A 155 -6.51 -2.81 -31.26
CA PRO A 155 -5.43 -3.51 -31.96
C PRO A 155 -4.16 -2.66 -31.98
N GLY A 156 -3.07 -3.19 -31.42
CA GLY A 156 -1.78 -2.51 -31.31
C GLY A 156 -1.58 -1.68 -30.03
N ALA A 157 -2.61 -1.52 -29.18
CA ALA A 157 -2.44 -0.92 -27.86
C ALA A 157 -2.03 -1.99 -26.84
N ALA A 158 -0.82 -1.86 -26.29
CA ALA A 158 -0.37 -2.71 -25.19
C ALA A 158 -0.83 -2.15 -23.83
N PRO A 159 -1.15 -3.01 -22.85
CA PRO A 159 -1.35 -2.56 -21.48
C PRO A 159 -0.06 -1.94 -20.94
N PHE A 160 -0.21 -0.88 -20.16
CA PHE A 160 0.89 -0.19 -19.49
C PHE A 160 0.95 -0.61 -18.03
N THR A 161 2.09 -1.10 -17.57
CA THR A 161 2.28 -1.48 -16.16
C THR A 161 3.29 -0.57 -15.51
N PHE A 162 2.95 -0.02 -14.34
CA PHE A 162 3.78 0.93 -13.62
C PHE A 162 3.61 0.78 -12.10
N PRO A 163 4.69 0.82 -11.31
CA PRO A 163 4.59 0.89 -9.86
C PRO A 163 4.02 2.24 -9.44
N MET A 164 2.90 2.23 -8.73
CA MET A 164 2.24 3.43 -8.24
C MET A 164 2.26 3.43 -6.71
N GLN A 165 2.57 4.58 -6.11
CA GLN A 165 2.50 4.76 -4.67
C GLN A 165 1.21 5.50 -4.28
N PHE A 166 0.58 4.99 -3.23
CA PHE A 166 -0.64 5.53 -2.65
C PHE A 166 -0.39 5.83 -1.17
N THR A 167 -0.99 6.91 -0.70
CA THR A 167 -0.91 7.33 0.69
C THR A 167 -2.31 7.31 1.30
N LEU A 168 -2.44 6.87 2.54
CA LEU A 168 -3.70 6.98 3.28
C LEU A 168 -3.69 8.30 4.04
N HIS A 169 -4.59 9.21 3.67
CA HIS A 169 -4.72 10.51 4.33
C HIS A 169 -6.18 10.74 4.72
N ASP A 170 -6.44 11.06 6.00
CA ASP A 170 -7.79 11.23 6.56
C ASP A 170 -8.74 10.06 6.23
N GLY A 171 -8.22 8.83 6.19
CA GLY A 171 -8.99 7.63 5.89
C GLY A 171 -9.36 7.43 4.40
N ALA A 172 -8.84 8.26 3.50
CA ALA A 172 -9.00 8.13 2.06
C ALA A 172 -7.65 7.86 1.36
N TRP A 173 -7.64 6.93 0.41
CA TRP A 173 -6.47 6.66 -0.41
C TRP A 173 -6.29 7.74 -1.46
N GLN A 174 -5.05 8.19 -1.61
CA GLN A 174 -4.66 9.19 -2.60
C GLN A 174 -3.44 8.70 -3.36
N LEU A 175 -3.35 9.01 -4.64
CA LEU A 175 -2.13 8.84 -5.42
C LEU A 175 -1.09 9.85 -4.93
N THR A 176 0.15 9.43 -4.69
CA THR A 176 1.19 10.38 -4.27
C THR A 176 1.52 11.36 -5.39
N ARG A 177 1.92 12.58 -4.99
CA ARG A 177 2.27 13.63 -5.95
C ARG A 177 3.43 13.20 -6.84
N ASP A 178 4.45 12.57 -6.24
CA ASP A 178 5.59 12.01 -6.95
C ASP A 178 5.17 11.03 -8.06
N THR A 179 4.28 10.07 -7.76
CA THR A 179 3.78 9.14 -8.78
C THR A 179 2.99 9.86 -9.87
N ALA A 180 2.16 10.85 -9.50
CA ALA A 180 1.38 11.63 -10.46
C ALA A 180 2.29 12.43 -11.42
N ASP A 181 3.35 13.07 -10.91
CA ASP A 181 4.32 13.81 -11.71
C ASP A 181 5.12 12.86 -12.62
N GLN A 182 5.54 11.68 -12.13
CA GLN A 182 6.20 10.67 -12.99
C GLN A 182 5.29 10.19 -14.14
N LEU A 183 4.00 9.94 -13.86
CA LEU A 183 3.04 9.58 -14.90
C LEU A 183 2.83 10.72 -15.93
N LEU A 184 2.97 11.97 -15.51
CA LEU A 184 2.93 13.15 -16.37
C LEU A 184 4.19 13.28 -17.24
N GLU A 185 5.36 12.96 -16.71
CA GLU A 185 6.60 12.95 -17.47
C GLU A 185 6.61 11.83 -18.52
N LEU A 186 6.12 10.64 -18.18
CA LEU A 186 6.06 9.51 -19.11
C LEU A 186 5.15 9.77 -20.32
N GLN A 187 3.99 10.40 -20.09
CA GLN A 187 3.11 10.81 -21.21
C GLN A 187 3.71 11.95 -22.03
N ALA A 188 4.53 12.84 -21.44
CA ALA A 188 5.24 13.87 -22.18
C ALA A 188 6.35 13.28 -23.06
N GLN A 189 6.96 12.17 -22.64
CA GLN A 189 7.96 11.43 -23.41
C GLN A 189 7.35 10.54 -24.50
N ASN A 190 6.15 10.01 -24.28
CA ASN A 190 5.38 9.25 -25.27
C ASN A 190 4.04 9.93 -25.55
N PRO A 191 4.04 11.10 -26.21
CA PRO A 191 2.81 11.79 -26.57
C PRO A 191 2.00 10.90 -27.52
N LEU A 192 0.69 10.82 -27.27
CA LEU A 192 -0.24 10.19 -28.19
C LEU A 192 -0.13 10.89 -29.55
N PRO A 193 -0.16 10.14 -30.67
CA PRO A 193 -0.14 10.76 -31.99
C PRO A 193 -1.30 11.76 -32.10
N PRO A 194 -1.08 12.93 -32.73
CA PRO A 194 -2.14 13.92 -32.88
C PRO A 194 -3.32 13.28 -33.63
N ALA A 195 -4.54 13.54 -33.15
CA ALA A 195 -5.76 13.07 -33.81
C ALA A 195 -5.73 13.49 -35.31
N PRO A 196 -6.13 12.60 -36.25
CA PRO A 196 -6.16 12.96 -37.66
C PRO A 196 -7.08 14.16 -37.88
N PRO A 197 -6.75 15.08 -38.80
CA PRO A 197 -7.56 16.26 -39.04
C PRO A 197 -8.97 15.82 -39.47
N THR A 198 -9.99 16.30 -38.74
CA THR A 198 -11.40 16.12 -39.12
C THR A 198 -11.59 16.62 -40.56
N PRO A 199 -12.07 15.79 -41.50
CA PRO A 199 -12.30 16.25 -42.87
C PRO A 199 -13.37 17.36 -42.88
N PRO A 200 -13.21 18.40 -43.71
CA PRO A 200 -14.23 19.43 -43.87
C PRO A 200 -15.53 18.81 -44.43
N ARG A 201 -16.66 19.20 -43.86
CA ARG A 201 -18.01 18.80 -44.31
C ARG A 201 -18.36 19.46 -45.64
#